data_AF-A0A8T7C189-F1
#
_entry.id   AF-A0A8T7C189-F1
#
_cell.length_a   1.000
_cell.length_b   1.000
_cell.length_c   1.000
_cell.angle_alpha   90.00
_cell.angle_beta   90.00
_cell.angle_gamma   90.00
#
_symmetry.space_group_name_H-M   'P 1'
#
loop_
_entity.id
_entity.type
_entity.pdbx_description
1 polymer ?
#
loop_
_entity_poly.entity_id
_entity_poly.type
_entity_poly.pdbx_seq_one_letter_code
_entity_poly.pdbx_strand_id
1 'polypeptide(L)'
;MERYTTDKSAIVLKADGNPEGKGHNALMRDWQRSEPQGAVAKPRSRILAEFFTSMLVLSAAFKFRPVAGAPHYLYWINGEWSLSLIAPDEWSQERREAFAGTCSLQRDMTWTITPSELFSNDTPVAAAMSRFYAGFAAMLDTDHVLEEILPFYAGRVPYYQRLYASALSRSVRTSMTLGQQTSEPGRKWHSLLPQHTASLLEHRG
;
A
#
# COMPACT_ATOMS: atom_id res chain seq x y z
N MET A 1 38.19 -57.39 23.93
CA MET A 1 39.30 -56.70 23.23
C MET A 1 39.08 -56.84 21.73
N GLU A 2 38.14 -56.16 21.08
CA GLU A 2 37.74 -54.76 21.14
C GLU A 2 38.88 -53.81 20.79
N ARG A 3 39.02 -53.50 19.49
CA ARG A 3 39.68 -52.30 18.94
C ARG A 3 39.01 -51.89 17.61
N TYR A 4 38.05 -50.99 17.74
CA TYR A 4 37.78 -49.82 16.90
C TYR A 4 38.13 -49.89 15.39
N THR A 5 37.12 -50.15 14.57
CA THR A 5 37.03 -49.62 13.21
C THR A 5 36.30 -48.28 13.25
N THR A 6 37.00 -47.20 12.92
CA THR A 6 36.42 -45.86 12.81
C THR A 6 35.44 -45.82 11.63
N ASP A 7 34.16 -45.87 11.96
CA ASP A 7 33.04 -45.57 11.06
C ASP A 7 33.09 -44.07 10.72
N LYS A 8 33.52 -43.75 9.49
CA LYS A 8 33.34 -42.41 8.92
C LYS A 8 31.89 -42.31 8.49
N SER A 9 31.05 -41.86 9.41
CA SER A 9 29.72 -41.35 9.15
C SER A 9 29.78 -40.36 7.99
N ALA A 10 29.34 -40.81 6.82
CA ALA A 10 29.11 -39.95 5.69
C ALA A 10 28.02 -38.96 6.10
N ILE A 11 28.43 -37.70 6.28
CA ILE A 11 27.52 -36.57 6.43
C ILE A 11 26.67 -36.58 5.16
N VAL A 12 25.42 -37.00 5.29
CA VAL A 12 24.41 -36.82 4.23
C VAL A 12 24.22 -35.31 4.11
N LEU A 13 24.94 -34.72 3.16
CA LEU A 13 24.66 -33.38 2.67
C LEU A 13 23.20 -33.38 2.25
N LYS A 14 22.39 -32.65 3.02
CA LYS A 14 21.01 -32.33 2.70
C LYS A 14 21.00 -31.81 1.26
N ALA A 15 20.35 -32.57 0.37
CA ALA A 15 20.32 -32.30 -1.06
C ALA A 15 20.00 -30.82 -1.32
N ASP A 16 20.88 -30.20 -2.10
CA ASP A 16 20.82 -28.81 -2.50
C ASP A 16 19.43 -28.43 -3.00
N GLY A 17 18.97 -27.25 -2.58
CA GLY A 17 17.75 -26.64 -3.12
C GLY A 17 17.81 -26.61 -4.65
N ASN A 18 16.68 -26.94 -5.26
CA ASN A 18 16.44 -27.01 -6.71
C ASN A 18 17.21 -25.93 -7.53
N PRO A 19 17.98 -26.27 -8.59
CA PRO A 19 18.95 -25.38 -9.24
C PRO A 19 18.35 -24.30 -10.15
N GLU A 20 17.03 -24.31 -10.37
CA GLU A 20 16.39 -23.33 -11.23
C GLU A 20 16.08 -22.07 -10.44
N GLY A 21 16.69 -20.92 -10.82
CA GLY A 21 16.58 -19.59 -10.21
C GLY A 21 15.18 -18.95 -10.20
N LYS A 22 14.15 -19.70 -9.81
CA LYS A 22 12.74 -19.33 -9.76
C LYS A 22 12.48 -18.22 -8.73
N GLY A 23 13.22 -18.19 -7.63
CA GLY A 23 13.10 -17.16 -6.58
C GLY A 23 13.59 -15.77 -7.01
N HIS A 24 14.81 -15.69 -7.56
CA HIS A 24 15.39 -14.44 -8.04
C HIS A 24 14.59 -13.86 -9.23
N ASN A 25 14.15 -14.71 -10.16
CA ASN A 25 13.35 -14.26 -11.30
C ASN A 25 11.94 -13.78 -10.91
N ALA A 26 11.31 -14.34 -9.87
CA ALA A 26 10.01 -13.87 -9.41
C ALA A 26 10.10 -12.47 -8.78
N LEU A 27 11.05 -12.27 -7.86
CA LEU A 27 11.28 -10.98 -7.22
C LEU A 27 11.64 -9.89 -8.25
N MET A 28 12.55 -10.17 -9.18
CA MET A 28 12.97 -9.19 -10.19
C MET A 28 11.82 -8.81 -11.12
N ARG A 29 11.01 -9.79 -11.53
CA ARG A 29 9.80 -9.51 -12.35
C ARG A 29 8.77 -8.70 -11.57
N ASP A 30 8.60 -8.96 -10.28
CA ASP A 30 7.71 -8.19 -9.43
C ASP A 30 8.21 -6.76 -9.23
N TRP A 31 9.50 -6.60 -9.00
CA TRP A 31 10.18 -5.31 -8.92
C TRP A 31 9.99 -4.50 -10.21
N GLN A 32 10.33 -5.07 -11.37
CA GLN A 32 10.14 -4.42 -12.68
C GLN A 32 8.68 -4.03 -12.93
N ARG A 33 7.74 -4.91 -12.60
CA ARG A 33 6.31 -4.62 -12.75
C ARG A 33 5.78 -3.59 -11.75
N SER A 34 6.48 -3.37 -10.65
CA SER A 34 6.19 -2.32 -9.67
C SER A 34 6.90 -1.00 -9.99
N GLU A 35 7.60 -0.90 -11.14
CA GLU A 35 8.16 0.39 -11.57
C GLU A 35 7.01 1.33 -11.96
N PRO A 36 6.94 2.53 -11.36
CA PRO A 36 5.96 3.54 -11.76
C PRO A 36 6.09 3.88 -13.25
N GLN A 37 4.99 3.74 -13.99
CA GLN A 37 4.93 4.09 -15.40
C GLN A 37 4.06 5.33 -15.62
N GLY A 38 4.56 6.29 -16.41
CA GLY A 38 3.78 7.46 -16.79
C GLY A 38 3.48 8.41 -15.63
N ALA A 39 4.38 8.51 -14.64
CA ALA A 39 4.29 9.55 -13.62
C ALA A 39 4.38 10.94 -14.28
N VAL A 40 3.50 11.85 -13.88
CA VAL A 40 3.37 13.21 -14.42
C VAL A 40 3.42 14.23 -13.29
N ALA A 41 3.61 15.50 -13.62
CA ALA A 41 3.36 16.58 -12.67
C ALA A 41 1.87 16.55 -12.25
N LYS A 42 1.61 16.58 -10.95
CA LYS A 42 0.25 16.54 -10.39
C LYS A 42 -0.01 17.75 -9.49
N PRO A 43 -1.27 18.22 -9.39
CA PRO A 43 -1.66 19.16 -8.34
C PRO A 43 -1.39 18.56 -6.95
N ARG A 44 -1.02 19.40 -5.99
CA ARG A 44 -0.71 18.97 -4.62
C ARG A 44 -1.86 18.20 -3.96
N SER A 45 -3.10 18.63 -4.20
CA SER A 45 -4.29 17.95 -3.66
C SER A 45 -4.42 16.52 -4.18
N ARG A 46 -4.12 16.29 -5.46
CA ARG A 46 -4.10 14.95 -6.05
C ARG A 46 -2.99 14.08 -5.48
N ILE A 47 -1.78 14.64 -5.32
CA ILE A 47 -0.66 13.92 -4.67
C ILE A 47 -1.05 13.50 -3.25
N LEU A 48 -1.70 14.38 -2.48
CA LEU A 48 -2.18 14.06 -1.14
C LEU A 48 -3.25 12.97 -1.14
N ALA A 49 -4.25 13.06 -2.02
CA ALA A 49 -5.32 12.07 -2.13
C ALA A 49 -4.78 10.68 -2.48
N GLU A 50 -3.90 10.61 -3.47
CA GLU A 50 -3.26 9.37 -3.89
C GLU A 50 -2.28 8.83 -2.83
N PHE A 51 -1.54 9.71 -2.15
CA PHE A 51 -0.63 9.30 -1.07
C PHE A 51 -1.41 8.74 0.12
N PHE A 52 -2.45 9.45 0.57
CA PHE A 52 -3.37 8.99 1.62
C PHE A 52 -3.97 7.62 1.28
N THR A 53 -4.56 7.50 0.09
CA THR A 53 -5.22 6.27 -0.34
C THR A 53 -4.22 5.11 -0.45
N SER A 54 -3.02 5.38 -0.95
CA SER A 54 -1.97 4.36 -1.04
C SER A 54 -1.52 3.90 0.35
N MET A 55 -1.35 4.82 1.30
CA MET A 55 -1.03 4.47 2.68
C MET A 55 -2.14 3.63 3.32
N LEU A 56 -3.41 3.99 3.09
CA LEU A 56 -4.56 3.23 3.58
C LEU A 56 -4.57 1.80 3.03
N VAL A 57 -4.46 1.65 1.71
CA VAL A 57 -4.45 0.33 1.06
C VAL A 57 -3.25 -0.49 1.49
N LEU A 58 -2.05 0.10 1.58
CA LEU A 58 -0.84 -0.60 2.01
C LEU A 58 -0.87 -0.99 3.49
N SER A 59 -1.66 -0.31 4.31
CA SER A 59 -1.92 -0.71 5.70
C SER A 59 -2.89 -1.89 5.82
N ALA A 60 -3.65 -2.19 4.77
CA ALA A 60 -4.66 -3.23 4.77
C ALA A 60 -4.06 -4.63 4.65
N ALA A 61 -4.75 -5.61 5.24
CA ALA A 61 -4.44 -7.02 5.09
C ALA A 61 -4.86 -7.51 3.69
N PHE A 62 -3.88 -8.01 2.92
CA PHE A 62 -4.09 -8.75 1.67
C PHE A 62 -2.90 -9.68 1.37
N LYS A 63 -3.17 -10.76 0.62
CA LYS A 63 -2.18 -11.81 0.27
C LYS A 63 -2.10 -12.11 -1.22
N PHE A 64 -2.79 -11.34 -2.05
CA PHE A 64 -2.70 -11.41 -3.50
C PHE A 64 -1.80 -10.30 -4.04
N ARG A 65 -1.45 -10.40 -5.32
CA ARG A 65 -0.73 -9.35 -6.04
C ARG A 65 -1.73 -8.35 -6.65
N PRO A 66 -1.70 -7.07 -6.26
CA PRO A 66 -2.45 -6.02 -6.94
C PRO A 66 -2.11 -5.90 -8.42
N VAL A 67 -3.13 -5.71 -9.26
CA VAL A 67 -2.95 -5.49 -10.69
C VAL A 67 -3.44 -4.08 -11.05
N ALA A 68 -2.62 -3.33 -11.77
CA ALA A 68 -2.99 -1.99 -12.19
C ALA A 68 -4.24 -2.01 -13.09
N GLY A 69 -5.17 -1.10 -12.84
CA GLY A 69 -6.45 -0.98 -13.54
C GLY A 69 -7.53 -1.98 -13.10
N ALA A 70 -7.21 -2.99 -12.30
CA ALA A 70 -8.22 -3.91 -11.75
C ALA A 70 -8.89 -3.30 -10.50
N PRO A 71 -10.21 -3.52 -10.29
CA PRO A 71 -10.88 -3.10 -9.07
C PRO A 71 -10.45 -3.98 -7.89
N HIS A 72 -10.25 -3.34 -6.75
CA HIS A 72 -10.01 -3.98 -5.47
C HIS A 72 -10.96 -3.37 -4.45
N TYR A 73 -11.50 -4.17 -3.55
CA TYR A 73 -12.56 -3.73 -2.64
C TYR A 73 -12.01 -3.62 -1.23
N LEU A 74 -12.11 -2.43 -0.64
CA LEU A 74 -11.61 -2.15 0.70
C LEU A 74 -12.73 -2.31 1.73
N TYR A 75 -12.45 -3.04 2.81
CA TYR A 75 -13.39 -3.31 3.90
C TYR A 75 -12.76 -3.02 5.26
N TRP A 76 -13.59 -2.72 6.24
CA TRP A 76 -13.23 -2.69 7.66
C TRP A 76 -13.83 -3.89 8.39
N ILE A 77 -13.03 -4.92 8.66
CA ILE A 77 -13.50 -6.20 9.20
C ILE A 77 -12.72 -6.51 10.47
N ASN A 78 -13.44 -6.85 11.55
CA ASN A 78 -12.84 -7.25 12.83
C ASN A 78 -11.81 -6.23 13.38
N GLY A 79 -12.03 -4.94 13.14
CA GLY A 79 -11.12 -3.89 13.62
C GLY A 79 -9.86 -3.70 12.77
N GLU A 80 -9.81 -4.27 11.57
CA GLU A 80 -8.69 -4.14 10.64
C GLU A 80 -9.14 -3.78 9.22
N TRP A 81 -8.30 -3.04 8.50
CA TRP A 81 -8.49 -2.82 7.06
C TRP A 81 -8.15 -4.08 6.29
N SER A 82 -9.02 -4.47 5.35
CA SER A 82 -8.78 -5.61 4.48
C SER A 82 -9.07 -5.25 3.02
N LEU A 83 -8.14 -5.58 2.13
CA LEU A 83 -8.31 -5.43 0.69
C LEU A 83 -8.66 -6.80 0.09
N SER A 84 -9.71 -6.86 -0.72
CA SER A 84 -10.22 -8.09 -1.32
C SER A 84 -10.43 -7.93 -2.83
N LEU A 85 -10.50 -9.06 -3.53
CA LEU A 85 -10.94 -9.14 -4.92
C LEU A 85 -12.44 -9.44 -5.05
N ILE A 86 -13.09 -9.79 -3.93
CA ILE A 86 -14.52 -10.13 -3.88
C ILE A 86 -15.32 -8.84 -3.73
N ALA A 87 -16.21 -8.59 -4.68
CA ALA A 87 -17.07 -7.43 -4.72
C ALA A 87 -18.10 -7.45 -3.57
N PRO A 88 -18.59 -6.29 -3.12
CA PRO A 88 -19.52 -6.24 -1.99
C PRO A 88 -20.79 -7.08 -2.24
N ASP A 89 -21.36 -7.04 -3.44
CA ASP A 89 -22.55 -7.80 -3.82
C ASP A 89 -22.39 -9.33 -3.77
N GLU A 90 -21.15 -9.83 -3.81
CA GLU A 90 -20.81 -11.24 -3.66
C GLU A 90 -20.68 -11.68 -2.19
N TRP A 91 -20.73 -10.73 -1.25
CA TRP A 91 -20.64 -10.99 0.19
C TRP A 91 -22.01 -11.05 0.89
N SER A 92 -22.02 -11.64 2.10
CA SER A 92 -23.12 -11.51 3.04
C SER A 92 -23.41 -10.02 3.35
N GLN A 93 -24.66 -9.72 3.75
CA GLN A 93 -25.07 -8.35 4.07
C GLN A 93 -24.18 -7.70 5.13
N GLU A 94 -23.85 -8.42 6.20
CA GLU A 94 -22.95 -7.95 7.26
C GLU A 94 -21.59 -7.47 6.71
N ARG A 95 -21.01 -8.21 5.76
CA ARG A 95 -19.73 -7.82 5.14
C ARG A 95 -19.88 -6.70 4.12
N ARG A 96 -21.06 -6.54 3.52
CA ARG A 96 -21.38 -5.37 2.68
C ARG A 96 -21.40 -4.08 3.47
N GLU A 97 -21.91 -4.10 4.70
CA GLU A 97 -21.92 -2.93 5.59
C GLU A 97 -20.51 -2.49 6.00
N ALA A 98 -19.53 -3.40 5.95
CA ALA A 98 -18.12 -3.11 6.17
C ALA A 98 -17.40 -2.50 4.94
N PHE A 99 -18.08 -2.34 3.80
CA PHE A 99 -17.47 -1.89 2.54
C PHE A 99 -17.19 -0.38 2.55
N ALA A 100 -15.92 -0.01 2.38
CA ALA A 100 -15.46 1.37 2.39
C ALA A 100 -15.41 2.00 0.99
N GLY A 101 -15.08 1.21 -0.03
CA GLY A 101 -14.98 1.71 -1.40
C GLY A 101 -14.15 0.82 -2.32
N THR A 102 -14.16 1.18 -3.60
CA THR A 102 -13.41 0.49 -4.65
C THR A 102 -12.10 1.20 -4.90
N CYS A 103 -11.00 0.52 -4.60
CA CYS A 103 -9.65 0.98 -4.85
C CYS A 103 -9.17 0.52 -6.24
N SER A 104 -8.41 1.37 -6.92
CA SER A 104 -7.73 1.03 -8.17
C SER A 104 -6.27 1.42 -8.10
N LEU A 105 -5.40 0.48 -8.45
CA LEU A 105 -3.98 0.74 -8.60
C LEU A 105 -3.74 1.38 -9.98
N GLN A 106 -3.15 2.56 -9.99
CA GLN A 106 -2.81 3.30 -11.20
C GLN A 106 -1.49 2.78 -11.81
N ARG A 107 -1.22 3.13 -13.07
CA ARG A 107 0.02 2.71 -13.77
C ARG A 107 1.29 3.26 -13.15
N ASP A 108 1.20 4.41 -12.49
CA ASP A 108 2.29 5.01 -11.73
C ASP A 108 2.43 4.42 -10.32
N MET A 109 1.72 3.33 -10.00
CA MET A 109 1.76 2.63 -8.72
C MET A 109 1.20 3.41 -7.53
N THR A 110 0.46 4.49 -7.77
CA THR A 110 -0.39 5.12 -6.75
C THR A 110 -1.78 4.47 -6.71
N TRP A 111 -2.45 4.54 -5.57
CA TRP A 111 -3.82 4.08 -5.40
C TRP A 111 -4.80 5.25 -5.41
N THR A 112 -5.95 5.02 -6.02
CA THR A 112 -7.14 5.89 -5.92
C THR A 112 -8.30 5.09 -5.35
N ILE A 113 -9.27 5.75 -4.74
CA ILE A 113 -10.47 5.11 -4.19
C ILE A 113 -11.72 5.85 -4.66
N THR A 114 -12.72 5.07 -5.04
CA THR A 114 -14.11 5.54 -5.16
C THR A 114 -14.83 5.12 -3.87
N PRO A 115 -15.19 6.05 -2.97
CA PRO A 115 -15.89 5.73 -1.73
C PRO A 115 -17.21 5.01 -2.01
N SER A 116 -17.59 4.12 -1.08
CA SER A 116 -18.90 3.47 -1.09
C SER A 116 -20.02 4.50 -0.95
N GLU A 117 -21.12 4.34 -1.70
CA GLU A 117 -22.33 5.15 -1.51
C GLU A 117 -22.98 4.91 -0.12
N LEU A 118 -22.67 3.76 0.49
CA LEU A 118 -23.12 3.40 1.84
C LEU A 118 -22.23 4.00 2.93
N PHE A 119 -21.23 4.80 2.58
CA PHE A 119 -20.35 5.48 3.52
C PHE A 119 -21.12 6.57 4.28
N SER A 120 -21.69 6.18 5.43
CA SER A 120 -22.34 7.08 6.37
C SER A 120 -21.43 7.37 7.56
N ASN A 121 -21.46 8.62 8.05
CA ASN A 121 -20.59 9.11 9.13
C ASN A 121 -20.75 8.35 10.46
N ASP A 122 -21.87 7.66 10.66
CA ASP A 122 -22.17 6.92 11.90
C ASP A 122 -21.80 5.43 11.86
N THR A 123 -21.01 5.01 10.86
CA THR A 123 -20.60 3.61 10.71
C THR A 123 -19.22 3.34 11.33
N PRO A 124 -18.94 2.09 11.77
CA PRO A 124 -17.59 1.69 12.19
C PRO A 124 -16.53 1.94 11.11
N VAL A 125 -16.90 1.81 9.83
CA VAL A 125 -16.04 2.08 8.68
C VAL A 125 -15.65 3.56 8.63
N ALA A 126 -16.62 4.48 8.80
CA ALA A 126 -16.36 5.92 8.80
C ALA A 126 -15.52 6.36 10.01
N ALA A 127 -15.76 5.77 11.20
CA ALA A 127 -14.93 6.00 12.37
C ALA A 127 -13.48 5.52 12.15
N ALA A 128 -13.29 4.34 11.56
CA ALA A 128 -11.97 3.82 11.21
C ALA A 128 -11.25 4.69 10.18
N MET A 129 -11.96 5.16 9.16
CA MET A 129 -11.44 6.07 8.13
C MET A 129 -11.01 7.40 8.74
N SER A 130 -11.82 7.97 9.63
CA SER A 130 -11.51 9.22 10.34
C SER A 130 -10.27 9.08 11.22
N ARG A 131 -10.14 7.94 11.93
CA ARG A 131 -8.95 7.64 12.72
C ARG A 131 -7.70 7.49 11.86
N PHE A 132 -7.80 6.82 10.71
CA PHE A 132 -6.69 6.68 9.77
C PHE A 132 -6.28 8.05 9.20
N TYR A 133 -7.26 8.88 8.85
CA TYR A 133 -7.06 10.25 8.40
C TYR A 133 -6.34 11.12 9.43
N ALA A 134 -6.77 11.08 10.69
CA ALA A 134 -6.09 11.81 11.77
C ALA A 134 -4.62 11.35 11.94
N GLY A 135 -4.36 10.04 11.84
CA GLY A 135 -2.99 9.51 11.88
C GLY A 135 -2.14 9.96 10.69
N PHE A 136 -2.72 10.00 9.49
CA PHE A 136 -2.04 10.53 8.30
C PHE A 136 -1.75 12.03 8.41
N ALA A 137 -2.70 12.82 8.90
CA ALA A 137 -2.50 14.24 9.15
C ALA A 137 -1.37 14.48 10.18
N ALA A 138 -1.38 13.73 11.28
CA ALA A 138 -0.31 13.81 12.29
C ALA A 138 1.06 13.41 11.74
N MET A 139 1.14 12.43 10.84
CA MET A 139 2.38 12.05 10.16
C MET A 139 2.92 13.19 9.29
N LEU A 140 2.04 13.95 8.63
CA LEU A 140 2.43 15.11 7.82
C LEU A 140 2.82 16.32 8.68
N ASP A 141 2.37 16.42 9.93
CA ASP A 141 2.65 17.57 10.80
C ASP A 141 4.10 17.56 11.35
N THR A 142 5.05 17.73 10.45
CA THR A 142 6.48 17.68 10.71
C THR A 142 7.24 18.68 9.87
N ASP A 143 8.45 19.05 10.32
CA ASP A 143 9.34 19.96 9.61
C ASP A 143 10.26 19.20 8.61
N HIS A 144 10.25 17.87 8.63
CA HIS A 144 10.87 17.04 7.59
C HIS A 144 10.20 17.26 6.24
N VAL A 145 10.98 17.18 5.16
CA VAL A 145 10.42 17.25 3.80
C VAL A 145 9.60 15.99 3.51
N LEU A 146 8.57 16.10 2.69
CA LEU A 146 7.67 14.98 2.41
C LEU A 146 8.45 13.74 1.91
N GLU A 147 9.50 13.94 1.12
CA GLU A 147 10.36 12.90 0.57
C GLU A 147 11.12 12.08 1.63
N GLU A 148 11.27 12.60 2.85
CA GLU A 148 11.92 11.91 3.98
C GLU A 148 10.93 11.06 4.80
N ILE A 149 9.64 11.41 4.77
CA ILE A 149 8.58 10.70 5.52
C ILE A 149 7.78 9.72 4.66
N LEU A 150 8.06 9.66 3.35
CA LEU A 150 7.50 8.63 2.48
C LEU A 150 7.79 7.24 3.06
N PRO A 151 6.87 6.27 2.87
CA PRO A 151 7.03 4.94 3.44
C PRO A 151 8.18 4.21 2.75
N PHE A 152 9.36 4.26 3.36
CA PHE A 152 10.47 3.40 3.03
C PHE A 152 10.51 2.27 4.05
N TYR A 153 10.19 1.06 3.58
CA TYR A 153 10.50 -0.21 4.24
C TYR A 153 10.25 -0.30 5.76
N ALA A 154 9.22 -1.06 6.17
CA ALA A 154 9.15 -1.61 7.53
C ALA A 154 9.30 -3.13 7.49
N GLY A 155 10.30 -3.67 8.20
CA GLY A 155 10.71 -5.09 8.12
C GLY A 155 9.63 -6.11 8.49
N ARG A 156 8.57 -5.69 9.19
CA ARG A 156 7.42 -6.52 9.59
C ARG A 156 6.24 -6.49 8.60
N VAL A 157 6.37 -5.77 7.49
CA VAL A 157 5.30 -5.60 6.50
C VAL A 157 5.31 -6.76 5.50
N PRO A 158 4.14 -7.30 5.07
CA PRO A 158 4.10 -8.41 4.12
C PRO A 158 4.70 -8.04 2.76
N TYR A 159 5.08 -9.06 1.97
CA TYR A 159 5.88 -8.91 0.76
C TYR A 159 5.38 -7.85 -0.22
N TYR A 160 4.10 -7.92 -0.63
CA TYR A 160 3.55 -7.00 -1.62
C TYR A 160 3.45 -5.57 -1.08
N GLN A 161 3.02 -5.39 0.17
CA GLN A 161 2.94 -4.09 0.81
C GLN A 161 4.33 -3.39 0.82
N ARG A 162 5.42 -4.14 1.08
CA ARG A 162 6.79 -3.58 1.00
C ARG A 162 7.17 -3.16 -0.42
N LEU A 163 6.83 -4.00 -1.39
CA LEU A 163 7.12 -3.75 -2.80
C LEU A 163 6.40 -2.49 -3.30
N TYR A 164 5.10 -2.39 -3.03
CA TYR A 164 4.28 -1.27 -3.47
C TYR A 164 4.51 0.01 -2.66
N ALA A 165 4.96 -0.07 -1.40
CA ALA A 165 5.44 1.11 -0.65
C ALA A 165 6.66 1.73 -1.34
N SER A 166 7.63 0.90 -1.75
CA SER A 166 8.80 1.37 -2.51
C SER A 166 8.42 1.96 -3.88
N ALA A 167 7.41 1.39 -4.54
CA ALA A 167 6.86 1.93 -5.79
C ALA A 167 6.17 3.29 -5.59
N LEU A 168 5.32 3.40 -4.57
CA LEU A 168 4.66 4.63 -4.18
C LEU A 168 5.66 5.76 -3.93
N SER A 169 6.70 5.50 -3.13
CA SER A 169 7.70 6.52 -2.79
C SER A 169 8.43 7.04 -4.04
N ARG A 170 8.75 6.16 -5.00
CA ARG A 170 9.32 6.54 -6.30
C ARG A 170 8.34 7.38 -7.14
N SER A 171 7.07 7.01 -7.14
CA SER A 171 6.02 7.69 -7.90
C SER A 171 5.74 9.11 -7.39
N VAL A 172 5.54 9.25 -6.07
CA VAL A 172 5.29 10.54 -5.42
C VAL A 172 6.47 11.47 -5.61
N ARG A 173 7.71 10.98 -5.38
CA ARG A 173 8.92 11.78 -5.60
C ARG A 173 9.02 12.24 -7.07
N THR A 174 8.75 11.36 -8.03
CA THR A 174 8.80 11.72 -9.46
C THR A 174 7.76 12.81 -9.79
N SER A 175 6.52 12.65 -9.30
CA SER A 175 5.44 13.62 -9.54
C SER A 175 5.75 14.99 -8.91
N MET A 176 6.34 15.00 -7.71
CA MET A 176 6.78 16.23 -7.04
C MET A 176 7.93 16.92 -7.79
N THR A 177 8.92 16.16 -8.26
CA THR A 177 10.04 16.70 -9.06
C THR A 177 9.53 17.34 -10.34
N LEU A 178 8.66 16.65 -11.09
CA LEU A 178 8.08 17.18 -12.32
C LEU A 178 7.21 18.40 -12.07
N GLY A 179 6.51 18.44 -10.93
CA GLY A 179 5.68 19.57 -10.51
C GLY A 179 6.44 20.74 -9.86
N GLN A 180 7.77 20.63 -9.67
CA GLN A 180 8.57 21.60 -8.91
C GLN A 180 8.05 21.83 -7.48
N GLN A 181 7.62 20.75 -6.83
CA GLN A 181 7.02 20.74 -5.48
C GLN A 181 7.92 20.01 -4.46
N THR A 182 9.21 19.86 -4.75
CA THR A 182 10.19 19.18 -3.89
C THR A 182 10.63 20.04 -2.72
N SER A 183 11.18 19.41 -1.68
CA SER A 183 11.76 20.08 -0.51
C SER A 183 10.77 20.92 0.30
N GLU A 184 9.47 20.69 0.11
CA GLU A 184 8.42 21.32 0.89
C GLU A 184 8.23 20.53 2.20
N PRO A 185 8.28 21.19 3.38
CA PRO A 185 8.05 20.54 4.67
C PRO A 185 6.67 19.87 4.73
N GLY A 186 6.58 18.75 5.44
CA GLY A 186 5.33 18.03 5.69
C GLY A 186 4.22 18.96 6.19
N ARG A 187 4.53 19.89 7.10
CA ARG A 187 3.56 20.85 7.64
C ARG A 187 2.87 21.72 6.57
N LYS A 188 3.55 21.99 5.44
CA LYS A 188 2.96 22.72 4.30
C LYS A 188 2.02 21.83 3.49
N TRP A 189 2.27 20.52 3.46
CA TRP A 189 1.34 19.54 2.90
C TRP A 189 0.14 19.32 3.82
N HIS A 190 0.37 19.30 5.14
CA HIS A 190 -0.68 19.24 6.15
C HIS A 190 -1.68 20.40 6.04
N SER A 191 -1.22 21.64 5.79
CA SER A 191 -2.12 22.80 5.64
C SER A 191 -3.02 22.75 4.40
N LEU A 192 -2.73 21.86 3.45
CA LEU A 192 -3.55 21.62 2.25
C LEU A 192 -4.59 20.51 2.46
N LEU A 193 -4.55 19.82 3.60
CA LEU A 193 -5.52 18.78 3.92
C LEU A 193 -6.91 19.41 4.11
N PRO A 194 -7.95 18.84 3.51
CA PRO A 194 -9.31 19.29 3.76
C PRO A 194 -9.72 19.00 5.22
N GLN A 195 -10.76 19.68 5.71
CA GLN A 195 -11.27 19.42 7.06
C GLN A 195 -11.93 18.03 7.18
N HIS A 196 -12.44 17.50 6.06
CA HIS A 196 -13.15 16.22 6.02
C HIS A 196 -12.52 15.27 5.02
N THR A 197 -12.41 13.99 5.40
CA THR A 197 -11.84 12.93 4.55
C THR A 197 -12.58 12.77 3.23
N ALA A 198 -13.91 12.95 3.22
CA ALA A 198 -14.72 12.84 2.00
C ALA A 198 -14.18 13.73 0.87
N SER A 199 -13.82 14.98 1.17
CA SER A 199 -13.29 15.93 0.19
C SER A 199 -11.92 15.54 -0.35
N LEU A 200 -11.11 14.81 0.43
CA LEU A 200 -9.84 14.25 -0.05
C LEU A 200 -10.08 13.11 -1.04
N LEU A 201 -11.11 12.30 -0.81
CA LEU A 201 -11.45 11.13 -1.62
C LEU A 201 -12.24 11.45 -2.89
N GLU A 202 -12.87 12.63 -2.97
CA GLU A 202 -13.65 13.09 -4.12
C GLU A 202 -12.80 13.45 -5.36
N HIS A 203 -11.46 13.46 -5.24
CA HIS A 203 -10.57 13.83 -6.34
C HIS A 203 -10.55 12.75 -7.43
N ARG A 204 -11.54 12.83 -8.32
CA ARG A 204 -11.65 12.10 -9.59
C ARG A 204 -10.87 12.86 -10.66
N GLY A 205 -9.99 12.17 -11.37
CA GLY A 205 -9.44 12.63 -12.66
C GLY A 205 -7.97 12.92 -12.62
#